data_AF-A0A1H0VW36-F1
#
_entry.id   AF-A0A1H0VW36-F1
#
_cell.length_a   1.000
_cell.length_b   1.000
_cell.length_c   1.000
_cell.angle_alpha   90.00
_cell.angle_beta   90.00
_cell.angle_gamma   90.00
#
_symmetry.space_group_name_H-M   'P 1'
#
loop_
_entity.id
_entity.type
_entity.pdbx_description
1 polymer ?
#
loop_
_entity_poly.entity_id
_entity_poly.type
_entity_poly.pdbx_seq_one_letter_code
_entity_poly.pdbx_strand_id
1 'polypeptide(L)'
;MIDKHTLMCKDIPVGILKYDTNTKVFSFSKFDNIVDRGYLPVGMYSYENWNLTYKPTHDDIVFWLEDRVVPKERANIEEILNAMGIIDYDFWEICRRTRAMCLEDYFWLSKGEKFEDVHIRYLAEQNRINNTPIPFEAVEYPSEYKVIDGRHIVKNITHGEI
;
A
#
# COMPACT_ATOMS: atom_id res chain seq x y z
N MET A 1 11.24 -9.33 6.13
CA MET A 1 9.94 -10.05 6.04
C MET A 1 9.28 -9.62 4.74
N ILE A 2 8.59 -10.51 4.02
CA ILE A 2 7.89 -10.12 2.78
C ILE A 2 6.40 -10.00 3.06
N ASP A 3 5.87 -8.78 3.00
CA ASP A 3 4.44 -8.52 3.06
C ASP A 3 3.87 -8.58 1.63
N LYS A 4 2.74 -9.27 1.47
CA LYS A 4 2.15 -9.57 0.15
C LYS A 4 0.69 -9.19 0.14
N HIS A 5 0.28 -8.51 -0.91
CA HIS A 5 -1.09 -8.11 -1.17
C HIS A 5 -1.46 -8.40 -2.62
N THR A 6 -2.71 -8.76 -2.85
CA THR A 6 -3.26 -8.78 -4.22
C THR A 6 -3.71 -7.37 -4.56
N LEU A 7 -3.16 -6.80 -5.63
CA LEU A 7 -3.73 -5.60 -6.25
C LEU A 7 -5.00 -6.00 -6.97
N MET A 8 -6.10 -5.38 -6.60
CA MET A 8 -7.43 -5.61 -7.17
C MET A 8 -7.86 -4.36 -7.94
N CYS A 9 -8.67 -4.55 -8.99
CA CYS A 9 -9.46 -3.50 -9.63
C CYS A 9 -10.92 -3.96 -9.61
N LYS A 10 -11.76 -3.31 -8.79
CA LYS A 10 -13.06 -3.87 -8.38
C LYS A 10 -12.88 -5.29 -7.81
N ASP A 11 -13.53 -6.27 -8.41
CA ASP A 11 -13.49 -7.70 -8.10
C ASP A 11 -12.42 -8.47 -8.90
N ILE A 12 -11.67 -7.80 -9.78
CA ILE A 12 -10.69 -8.43 -10.66
C ILE A 12 -9.29 -8.37 -10.02
N PRO A 13 -8.64 -9.51 -9.76
CA PRO A 13 -7.27 -9.53 -9.26
C PRO A 13 -6.30 -9.22 -10.40
N VAL A 14 -5.52 -8.14 -10.25
CA VAL A 14 -4.61 -7.60 -11.26
C VAL A 14 -3.21 -8.19 -11.15
N GLY A 15 -2.74 -8.43 -9.92
CA GLY A 15 -1.41 -8.96 -9.67
C GLY A 15 -1.04 -8.96 -8.20
N ILE A 16 0.20 -9.33 -7.90
CA ILE A 16 0.74 -9.36 -6.54
C ILE A 16 1.68 -8.18 -6.32
N LEU A 17 1.35 -7.34 -5.35
CA LEU A 17 2.23 -6.33 -4.77
C LEU A 17 2.97 -6.96 -3.59
N LYS A 18 4.30 -6.81 -3.57
CA LYS A 18 5.15 -7.26 -2.46
C LYS A 18 5.94 -6.08 -1.91
N TYR A 19 6.05 -6.04 -0.60
CA TYR A 19 6.94 -5.13 0.11
C TYR A 19 7.93 -5.94 0.94
N ASP A 20 9.22 -5.75 0.68
CA ASP A 20 10.27 -6.30 1.53
C ASP A 20 10.59 -5.33 2.66
N THR A 21 10.21 -5.68 3.88
CA THR A 21 10.42 -4.82 5.06
C THR A 21 11.90 -4.62 5.40
N ASN A 22 12.79 -5.52 4.95
CA ASN A 22 14.21 -5.43 5.25
C ASN A 22 14.90 -4.45 4.31
N THR A 23 14.57 -4.51 3.01
CA THR A 23 15.16 -3.66 1.98
C THR A 23 14.36 -2.40 1.70
N LYS A 24 13.11 -2.33 2.18
CA LYS A 24 12.10 -1.30 1.89
C LYS A 24 11.76 -1.17 0.41
N VAL A 25 11.91 -2.26 -0.35
CA VAL A 25 11.67 -2.28 -1.79
C VAL A 25 10.31 -2.88 -2.11
N PHE A 26 9.58 -2.21 -2.99
CA PHE A 26 8.36 -2.72 -3.60
C PHE A 26 8.65 -3.48 -4.88
N SER A 27 7.86 -4.52 -5.14
CA SER A 27 7.83 -5.20 -6.44
C SER A 27 6.40 -5.58 -6.79
N PHE A 28 6.09 -5.52 -8.08
CA PHE A 28 4.78 -5.87 -8.62
C PHE A 28 4.88 -6.98 -9.65
N SER A 29 3.96 -7.94 -9.59
CA SER A 29 3.85 -9.04 -10.56
C SER A 29 2.41 -9.11 -11.07
N LYS A 30 2.17 -8.54 -12.26
CA LYS A 30 0.89 -8.61 -12.97
C LYS A 30 0.55 -10.07 -13.31
N PHE A 31 -0.72 -10.44 -13.24
CA PHE A 31 -1.18 -11.74 -13.72
C PHE A 31 -1.30 -11.79 -15.25
N ASP A 32 -1.11 -12.99 -15.80
CA ASP A 32 -1.09 -13.23 -17.25
C ASP A 32 -2.47 -13.06 -17.91
N ASN A 33 -3.54 -13.29 -17.15
CA ASN A 33 -4.92 -13.08 -17.60
C ASN A 33 -5.28 -11.59 -17.76
N ILE A 34 -4.45 -10.67 -17.26
CA ILE A 34 -4.65 -9.23 -17.46
C ILE A 34 -4.11 -8.84 -18.83
N VAL A 35 -5.04 -8.76 -19.79
CA VAL A 35 -4.81 -8.40 -21.19
C VAL A 35 -5.40 -7.05 -21.59
N ASP A 36 -6.17 -6.41 -20.71
CA ASP A 36 -6.68 -5.05 -20.90
C ASP A 36 -5.91 -4.08 -20.00
N ARG A 37 -5.34 -3.03 -20.61
CA ARG A 37 -4.61 -1.98 -19.89
C ARG A 37 -5.51 -1.17 -18.95
N GLY A 38 -6.83 -1.20 -19.14
CA GLY A 38 -7.80 -0.57 -18.22
C GLY A 38 -7.73 -1.11 -16.79
N TYR A 39 -7.14 -2.29 -16.58
CA TYR A 39 -6.87 -2.86 -15.27
C TYR A 39 -5.47 -2.51 -14.73
N LEU A 40 -4.72 -1.63 -15.38
CA LEU A 40 -3.42 -1.16 -14.90
C LEU A 40 -3.56 0.26 -14.34
N PRO A 41 -3.14 0.51 -13.08
CA PRO A 41 -3.21 1.85 -12.52
C PRO A 41 -2.28 2.80 -13.28
N VAL A 42 -2.83 3.88 -13.85
CA VAL A 42 -2.05 4.85 -14.64
C VAL A 42 -0.92 5.45 -13.81
N GLY A 43 -1.16 5.78 -12.53
CA GLY A 43 -0.11 6.31 -11.65
C GLY A 43 1.08 5.36 -11.48
N MET A 44 0.85 4.04 -11.47
CA MET A 44 1.90 3.02 -11.33
C MET A 44 2.62 2.72 -12.67
N TYR A 45 1.98 3.04 -13.79
CA TYR A 45 2.52 2.73 -15.12
C TYR A 45 2.96 3.98 -15.87
N SER A 46 2.74 5.20 -15.35
CA SER A 46 2.83 6.48 -16.07
C SER A 46 2.00 6.53 -17.37
N TYR A 47 1.79 7.71 -17.94
CA TYR A 47 1.12 7.78 -19.25
C TYR A 47 1.95 7.16 -20.38
N GLU A 48 3.28 7.28 -20.30
CA GLU A 48 4.20 6.81 -21.33
C GLU A 48 4.37 5.29 -21.30
N ASN A 49 4.39 4.70 -20.10
CA ASN A 49 4.59 3.26 -19.91
C ASN A 49 3.28 2.49 -19.64
N TRP A 50 2.10 3.08 -19.91
CA TRP A 50 0.77 2.43 -19.76
C TRP A 50 0.49 1.35 -20.82
N ASN A 51 1.27 0.28 -20.76
CA ASN A 51 1.18 -0.87 -21.64
C ASN A 51 1.35 -2.20 -20.86
N LEU A 52 0.90 -3.31 -21.46
CA LEU A 52 0.86 -4.63 -20.81
C LEU A 52 2.24 -5.25 -20.56
N THR A 53 3.27 -4.77 -21.27
CA THR A 53 4.62 -5.36 -21.24
C THR A 53 5.54 -4.67 -20.24
N TYR A 54 5.22 -3.44 -19.85
CA TYR A 54 5.98 -2.70 -18.87
C TYR A 54 5.88 -3.35 -17.49
N LYS A 55 6.99 -3.33 -16.76
CA LYS A 55 7.08 -3.82 -15.38
C LYS A 55 7.35 -2.62 -14.49
N PRO A 56 6.38 -2.21 -13.65
CA PRO A 56 6.58 -1.12 -12.69
C PRO A 56 7.81 -1.35 -11.82
N THR A 57 8.63 -0.32 -11.71
CA THR A 57 9.77 -0.27 -10.81
C THR A 57 9.33 0.02 -9.38
N HIS A 58 10.27 0.00 -8.44
CA HIS A 58 10.01 0.44 -7.08
C HIS A 58 9.44 1.87 -7.05
N ASP A 59 10.03 2.78 -7.81
CA ASP A 59 9.69 4.20 -7.78
C ASP A 59 8.30 4.46 -8.36
N ASP A 60 7.92 3.76 -9.44
CA ASP A 60 6.57 3.90 -10.00
C ASP A 60 5.49 3.43 -9.01
N ILE A 61 5.79 2.36 -8.26
CA ILE A 61 4.90 1.83 -7.23
C ILE A 61 4.80 2.81 -6.07
N VAL A 62 5.93 3.37 -5.60
CA VAL A 62 5.96 4.37 -4.52
C VAL A 62 5.16 5.60 -4.93
N PHE A 63 5.40 6.14 -6.14
CA PHE A 63 4.67 7.29 -6.65
C PHE A 63 3.16 7.09 -6.62
N TRP A 64 2.69 5.92 -7.06
CA TRP A 64 1.27 5.59 -7.04
C TRP A 64 0.69 5.36 -5.64
N LEU A 65 1.47 4.83 -4.70
CA LEU A 65 1.04 4.61 -3.31
C LEU A 65 1.02 5.92 -2.51
N GLU A 66 1.97 6.84 -2.76
CA GLU A 66 2.02 8.15 -2.11
C GLU A 66 0.81 9.02 -2.46
N ASP A 67 0.30 8.92 -3.70
CA ASP A 67 -0.92 9.61 -4.12
C ASP A 67 -2.19 9.15 -3.38
N ARG A 68 -2.11 8.00 -2.67
CA ARG A 68 -3.23 7.40 -1.94
C ARG A 68 -3.25 7.71 -0.46
N VAL A 69 -2.26 8.45 0.04
CA VAL A 69 -2.16 8.82 1.44
C VAL A 69 -2.31 10.31 1.63
N VAL A 70 -2.70 10.70 2.85
CA VAL A 70 -2.69 12.11 3.23
C VAL A 70 -1.23 12.63 3.22
N PRO A 71 -0.95 13.83 2.67
CA PRO A 71 0.40 14.39 2.69
C PRO A 71 0.91 14.59 4.12
N LYS A 72 2.21 14.36 4.33
CA LYS A 72 2.87 14.53 5.63
C LYS A 72 2.76 15.97 6.16
N GLU A 73 2.71 16.95 5.27
CA GLU A 73 2.66 18.38 5.58
C GLU A 73 1.23 18.87 5.90
N ARG A 74 0.22 17.98 5.91
CA ARG A 74 -1.15 18.34 6.25
C ARG A 74 -1.20 18.90 7.68
N ALA A 75 -1.81 20.07 7.87
CA ALA A 75 -1.85 20.75 9.16
C ALA A 75 -2.36 19.88 10.34
N ASN A 76 -3.30 18.97 10.07
CA ASN A 76 -3.90 18.08 11.06
C ASN A 76 -3.37 16.64 10.96
N ILE A 77 -2.14 16.43 10.47
CA ILE A 77 -1.60 15.09 10.23
C ILE A 77 -1.57 14.25 11.52
N GLU A 78 -1.18 14.82 12.65
CA GLU A 78 -1.12 14.10 13.94
C GLU A 78 -2.49 13.58 14.37
N GLU A 79 -3.55 14.36 14.20
CA GLU A 79 -4.93 13.95 14.51
C GLU A 79 -5.39 12.79 13.62
N ILE A 80 -5.04 12.85 12.33
CA ILE A 80 -5.37 11.81 11.36
C ILE A 80 -4.64 10.50 11.69
N LEU A 81 -3.34 10.57 11.99
CA LEU A 81 -2.55 9.40 12.38
C LEU A 81 -3.07 8.79 13.68
N ASN A 82 -3.37 9.61 14.69
CA ASN A 82 -3.96 9.15 15.94
C ASN A 82 -5.31 8.45 15.74
N ALA A 83 -6.18 8.99 14.86
CA ALA A 83 -7.45 8.35 14.52
C ALA A 83 -7.28 6.99 13.82
N MET A 84 -6.15 6.78 13.13
CA MET A 84 -5.78 5.49 12.53
C MET A 84 -5.03 4.55 13.48
N GLY A 85 -4.67 5.02 14.68
CA GLY A 85 -3.81 4.29 15.62
C GLY A 85 -2.36 4.17 15.16
N ILE A 86 -1.88 5.17 14.39
CA ILE A 86 -0.52 5.25 13.87
C ILE A 86 0.24 6.33 14.68
N ILE A 87 1.43 6.00 15.16
CA ILE A 87 2.24 6.89 16.01
C ILE A 87 3.03 7.87 15.16
N ASP A 88 3.74 7.36 14.15
CA ASP A 88 4.61 8.13 13.27
C ASP A 88 4.16 8.02 11.81
N TYR A 89 4.39 9.06 11.03
CA TYR A 89 4.05 9.04 9.60
C TYR A 89 4.86 7.97 8.86
N ASP A 90 4.17 6.93 8.42
CA ASP A 90 4.65 5.91 7.51
C ASP A 90 3.60 5.74 6.40
N PHE A 91 3.93 6.15 5.18
CA PHE A 91 2.99 6.11 4.06
C PHE A 91 2.56 4.67 3.73
N TRP A 92 3.44 3.68 3.92
CA TRP A 92 3.09 2.29 3.69
C TRP A 92 2.13 1.79 4.77
N GLU A 93 2.33 2.19 6.03
CA GLU A 93 1.39 1.88 7.10
C GLU A 93 0.01 2.46 6.84
N ILE A 94 -0.06 3.72 6.38
CA ILE A 94 -1.32 4.37 5.99
C ILE A 94 -1.95 3.61 4.82
N CYS A 95 -1.18 3.22 3.80
CA CYS A 95 -1.65 2.37 2.71
C CYS A 95 -2.25 1.07 3.23
N ARG A 96 -1.58 0.37 4.16
CA ARG A 96 -2.12 -0.84 4.79
C ARG A 96 -3.44 -0.52 5.52
N ARG A 97 -3.45 0.52 6.38
CA ARG A 97 -4.63 0.96 7.14
C ARG A 97 -5.79 1.48 6.31
N THR A 98 -5.59 1.68 5.01
CA THR A 98 -6.64 2.14 4.08
C THR A 98 -6.84 1.19 2.90
N ARG A 99 -6.15 0.04 2.87
CA ARG A 99 -6.03 -0.83 1.68
C ARG A 99 -5.59 -0.09 0.41
N ALA A 100 -4.90 1.05 0.57
CA ALA A 100 -4.54 1.99 -0.49
C ALA A 100 -5.75 2.30 -1.38
N MET A 101 -6.94 2.50 -0.79
CA MET A 101 -8.14 2.81 -1.54
C MET A 101 -8.21 4.30 -1.88
N CYS A 102 -8.73 4.60 -3.07
CA CYS A 102 -9.06 5.97 -3.47
C CYS A 102 -10.55 6.04 -3.86
N LEU A 103 -11.20 7.16 -3.59
CA LEU A 103 -12.58 7.39 -4.04
C LEU A 103 -12.68 7.60 -5.56
N GLU A 104 -11.59 8.04 -6.20
CA GLU A 104 -11.59 8.41 -7.61
C GLU A 104 -11.43 7.20 -8.55
N ASP A 105 -10.90 6.08 -8.05
CA ASP A 105 -10.71 4.85 -8.82
C ASP A 105 -11.28 3.61 -8.12
N TYR A 106 -10.91 2.42 -8.61
CA TYR A 106 -11.36 1.12 -8.13
C TYR A 106 -10.20 0.21 -7.70
N PHE A 107 -8.98 0.76 -7.59
CA PHE A 107 -7.80 -0.02 -7.24
C PHE A 107 -7.63 -0.10 -5.73
N TRP A 108 -7.29 -1.28 -5.23
CA TRP A 108 -7.12 -1.52 -3.80
C TRP A 108 -6.29 -2.77 -3.51
N LEU A 109 -5.83 -2.90 -2.27
CA LEU A 109 -5.04 -4.02 -1.79
C LEU A 109 -5.87 -5.00 -0.97
N SER A 110 -5.82 -6.28 -1.33
CA SER A 110 -6.58 -7.35 -0.70
C SER A 110 -5.67 -8.45 -0.14
N LYS A 111 -6.08 -9.02 1.01
CA LYS A 111 -5.60 -10.30 1.55
C LYS A 111 -6.63 -11.42 1.42
N GLY A 112 -7.68 -11.21 0.63
CA GLY A 112 -8.75 -12.18 0.35
C GLY A 112 -10.15 -11.62 0.56
N GLU A 113 -10.29 -10.35 0.94
CA GLU A 113 -11.57 -9.69 1.08
C GLU A 113 -12.27 -9.48 -0.27
N LYS A 114 -13.59 -9.26 -0.23
CA LYS A 114 -14.39 -8.90 -1.40
C LYS A 114 -14.54 -7.40 -1.51
N PHE A 115 -14.60 -6.90 -2.75
CA PHE A 115 -14.76 -5.48 -3.07
C PHE A 115 -16.00 -4.86 -2.38
N GLU A 116 -17.14 -5.56 -2.41
CA GLU A 116 -18.41 -5.08 -1.85
C GLU A 116 -18.45 -4.95 -0.32
N ASP A 117 -17.51 -5.61 0.36
CA ASP A 117 -17.43 -5.64 1.81
C ASP A 117 -16.52 -4.54 2.36
N VAL A 118 -15.50 -4.13 1.59
CA VAL A 118 -14.42 -3.30 2.12
C VAL A 118 -14.13 -2.03 1.33
N HIS A 119 -14.52 -1.95 0.05
CA HIS A 119 -14.08 -0.84 -0.80
C HIS A 119 -14.84 0.45 -0.50
N ILE A 120 -14.12 1.50 -0.10
CA ILE A 120 -14.73 2.77 0.34
C ILE A 120 -15.67 3.38 -0.69
N ARG A 121 -15.30 3.35 -1.98
CA ARG A 121 -16.15 3.84 -3.07
C ARG A 121 -17.46 3.04 -3.19
N TYR A 122 -17.38 1.71 -3.18
CA TYR A 122 -18.58 0.88 -3.24
C TYR A 122 -19.47 1.14 -2.03
N LEU A 123 -18.89 1.16 -0.84
CA LEU A 123 -19.62 1.44 0.39
C LEU A 123 -20.27 2.84 0.33
N ALA A 124 -19.59 3.86 -0.17
CA ALA A 124 -20.15 5.20 -0.36
C ALA A 124 -21.33 5.19 -1.34
N GLU A 125 -21.19 4.55 -2.51
CA GLU A 125 -22.24 4.41 -3.52
C GLU A 125 -23.48 3.68 -2.99
N GLN A 126 -23.31 2.80 -1.99
CA GLN A 126 -24.38 2.07 -1.31
C GLN A 126 -24.88 2.74 0.00
N ASN A 127 -24.46 3.97 0.32
CA ASN A 127 -24.78 4.65 1.60
C ASN A 127 -24.34 3.86 2.86
N ARG A 128 -23.26 3.09 2.74
CA ARG A 128 -22.66 2.21 3.77
C ARG A 128 -21.26 2.66 4.18
N ILE A 129 -20.84 3.90 3.90
CA ILE A 129 -19.47 4.36 4.18
C ILE A 129 -19.05 4.20 5.65
N ASN A 130 -20.00 4.37 6.59
CA ASN A 130 -19.77 4.18 8.03
C ASN A 130 -19.51 2.71 8.42
N ASN A 131 -19.74 1.77 7.52
CA ASN A 131 -19.46 0.35 7.71
C ASN A 131 -18.07 -0.06 7.19
N THR A 132 -17.22 0.90 6.81
CA THR A 132 -15.89 0.62 6.27
C THR A 132 -15.06 -0.13 7.32
N PRO A 133 -14.64 -1.38 7.05
CA PRO A 133 -13.93 -2.17 8.04
C PRO A 133 -12.48 -1.71 8.19
N ILE A 134 -12.02 -1.61 9.43
CA ILE A 134 -10.61 -1.33 9.76
C ILE A 134 -9.76 -2.44 9.12
N PRO A 135 -8.78 -2.13 8.25
CA PRO A 135 -8.23 -3.16 7.38
C PRO A 135 -7.37 -4.24 8.05
N PHE A 136 -6.36 -3.84 8.83
CA PHE A 136 -5.21 -4.73 9.03
C PHE A 136 -4.53 -4.82 10.40
N GLU A 137 -4.95 -4.28 11.54
CA GLU A 137 -4.06 -4.19 12.74
C GLU A 137 -2.68 -3.53 12.45
N ALA A 138 -2.18 -2.73 13.40
CA ALA A 138 -0.88 -2.10 13.24
C ALA A 138 0.17 -3.18 13.55
N VAL A 139 1.06 -3.46 12.60
CA VAL A 139 2.18 -4.37 12.83
C VAL A 139 3.41 -3.50 13.07
N GLU A 140 4.03 -3.65 14.23
CA GLU A 140 5.28 -2.95 14.53
C GLU A 140 6.40 -3.52 13.65
N TYR A 141 6.91 -2.70 12.74
CA TYR A 141 8.08 -3.06 11.94
C TYR A 141 9.34 -2.94 12.80
N PRO A 142 10.33 -3.84 12.63
CA PRO A 142 11.61 -3.69 13.34
C PRO A 142 12.22 -2.34 13.00
N SER A 143 12.63 -1.59 14.04
CA SER A 143 13.22 -0.26 13.88
C SER A 143 14.39 -0.32 12.91
N GLU A 144 14.47 0.62 11.96
CA GLU A 144 15.55 0.67 10.96
C GLU A 144 16.92 0.80 11.61
N TYR A 145 16.98 1.32 12.83
CA TYR A 145 18.19 1.49 13.59
C TYR A 145 18.03 0.89 14.98
N LYS A 146 19.13 0.36 15.51
CA LYS A 146 19.23 -0.06 16.91
C LYS A 146 20.36 0.69 17.60
N VAL A 147 20.16 1.01 18.87
CA VAL A 147 21.20 1.59 19.71
C VAL A 147 22.06 0.46 20.28
N ILE A 148 23.34 0.48 19.98
CA ILE A 148 24.37 -0.38 20.56
C ILE A 148 25.09 0.41 21.66
N ASP A 149 25.26 -0.24 22.81
CA ASP A 149 25.99 0.27 23.98
C ASP A 149 25.52 1.64 24.48
N GLY A 150 24.25 1.98 24.23
CA GLY A 150 23.63 3.24 24.66
C GLY A 150 24.16 4.50 23.97
N ARG A 151 25.02 4.39 22.94
CA ARG A 151 25.65 5.54 22.27
C ARG A 151 25.75 5.44 20.75
N HIS A 152 25.82 4.22 20.21
CA HIS A 152 26.06 4.02 18.78
C HIS A 152 24.75 3.61 18.10
N ILE A 153 24.35 4.36 17.07
CA ILE A 153 23.19 4.01 16.26
C ILE A 153 23.71 3.21 15.06
N VAL A 154 23.29 1.96 14.92
CA VAL A 154 23.61 1.15 13.74
C VAL A 154 22.34 0.78 13.00
N LYS A 155 22.44 0.61 11.67
CA LYS A 155 21.33 0.10 10.88
C LYS A 155 20.99 -1.31 11.36
N ASN A 156 19.71 -1.55 11.62
CA ASN A 156 19.17 -2.84 12.01
C ASN A 156 19.09 -3.72 10.77
N ILE A 157 20.24 -4.24 10.34
CA ILE A 157 20.30 -5.15 9.21
C ILE A 157 19.90 -6.53 9.72
N THR A 158 18.61 -6.87 9.61
CA THR A 158 18.16 -8.26 9.62
C THR A 158 18.66 -8.90 8.31
N HIS A 159 19.96 -9.23 8.28
CA HIS A 159 20.47 -10.20 7.33
C HIS A 159 19.63 -11.47 7.55
N GLY A 160 18.87 -11.86 6.54
CA GLY A 160 18.47 -13.25 6.42
C GLY A 160 19.74 -14.07 6.54
N GLU A 161 19.74 -14.99 7.50
CA GLU A 161 20.81 -15.95 7.73
C GLU A 161 21.19 -16.60 6.39
N ILE A 162 22.50 -16.75 6.19
CA ILE A 162 23.17 -17.40 5.06
C ILE A 162 22.63 -18.83 4.89
#